data_AF-A0A4Z1JEG8-F1
#
_entry.id   AF-A0A4Z1JEG8-F1
#
_cell.length_a   1.000
_cell.length_b   1.000
_cell.length_c   1.000
_cell.angle_alpha   90.00
_cell.angle_beta   90.00
_cell.angle_gamma   90.00
#
_symmetry.space_group_name_H-M   'P 1'
#
loop_
_entity.id
_entity.type
_entity.pdbx_description
1 polymer ?
#
loop_
_entity_poly.entity_id
_entity_poly.type
_entity_poly.pdbx_seq_one_letter_code
_entity_poly.pdbx_strand_id
1 'polypeptide(L)'
;MALEDQISLRLPHADTFQDRMPTVSAAQALQDLESSPTRCIPTGLANLDLALQNTDPLQVSTSADQNYGGISRGKVTEIYGPPGVGKTALG
;
A
#
# COMPACT_ATOMS: atom_id res chain seq x y z
N MET A 1 22.91 24.97 52.46
CA MET A 1 23.81 25.54 51.44
C MET A 1 24.52 24.36 50.81
N ALA A 2 23.92 23.78 49.77
CA ALA A 2 24.28 24.02 48.36
C ALA A 2 25.67 23.39 48.07
N LEU A 3 25.89 22.53 47.07
CA LEU A 3 25.22 22.34 45.79
C LEU A 3 25.17 20.84 45.41
N GLU A 4 24.14 20.53 44.65
CA GLU A 4 23.97 19.33 43.82
C GLU A 4 25.07 19.27 42.76
N ASP A 5 25.77 18.14 42.62
CA ASP A 5 26.40 17.76 41.35
C ASP A 5 26.83 16.29 41.39
N GLN A 6 26.88 15.67 40.20
CA GLN A 6 27.15 14.25 39.90
C GLN A 6 25.91 13.36 39.72
N ILE A 7 25.03 13.79 38.82
CA ILE A 7 24.18 12.91 38.02
C ILE A 7 25.10 12.16 37.04
N SER A 8 25.77 11.11 37.54
CA SER A 8 26.62 10.24 36.72
C SER A 8 25.75 9.28 35.89
N LEU A 9 25.25 9.80 34.76
CA LEU A 9 25.01 9.13 33.48
C LEU A 9 25.01 7.58 33.51
N ARG A 10 23.85 6.99 33.78
CA ARG A 10 23.49 5.68 33.23
C ARG A 10 22.21 5.87 32.44
N LEU A 11 22.36 6.23 31.16
CA LEU A 11 21.23 6.19 30.22
C LEU A 11 20.58 4.81 30.35
N PRO A 12 19.25 4.72 30.54
CA PRO A 12 18.57 3.46 30.35
C PRO A 12 18.89 3.02 28.92
N HIS A 13 19.47 1.83 28.77
CA HIS A 13 19.56 1.20 27.46
C HIS A 13 18.14 1.22 26.91
N ALA A 14 17.92 1.99 25.85
CA ALA A 14 16.68 1.94 25.11
C ALA A 14 16.59 0.51 24.61
N ASP A 15 15.82 -0.33 25.29
CA ASP A 15 15.40 -1.62 24.78
C ASP A 15 14.79 -1.33 23.41
N THR A 16 15.58 -1.65 22.41
CA THR A 16 15.25 -1.49 21.02
C THR A 16 13.95 -2.26 20.79
N PHE A 17 12.87 -1.53 20.54
CA PHE A 17 11.61 -2.06 19.99
C PHE A 17 11.80 -2.63 18.56
N GLN A 18 12.94 -3.28 18.29
CA GLN A 18 13.37 -3.74 16.98
C GLN A 18 12.80 -5.12 16.62
N ASP A 19 12.07 -5.78 17.53
CA ASP A 19 11.50 -7.12 17.31
C ASP A 19 9.95 -7.13 17.24
N ARG A 20 9.30 -5.97 17.27
CA ARG A 20 7.85 -5.88 17.06
C ARG A 20 7.54 -5.18 15.75
N MET A 21 6.66 -5.77 14.96
CA MET A 21 6.05 -5.04 13.85
C MET A 21 5.35 -3.79 14.41
N PRO A 22 5.47 -2.64 13.72
CA PRO A 22 4.80 -1.42 14.15
C PRO A 22 3.29 -1.63 14.17
N THR A 23 2.67 -1.34 15.31
CA THR A 23 1.20 -1.33 15.42
C THR A 23 0.67 -0.04 14.80
N VAL A 24 -0.04 -0.18 13.69
CA VAL A 24 -0.80 0.92 13.08
C VAL A 24 -2.27 0.77 13.41
N SER A 25 -2.96 1.88 13.69
CA SER A 25 -4.42 1.84 13.85
C SER A 25 -5.08 1.47 12.52
N ALA A 26 -6.15 0.66 12.57
CA ALA A 26 -6.91 0.32 11.37
C ALA A 26 -7.47 1.56 10.64
N ALA A 27 -7.87 2.60 11.40
CA ALA A 27 -8.35 3.86 10.82
C ALA A 27 -7.25 4.62 10.09
N GLN A 28 -6.03 4.64 10.64
CA GLN A 28 -4.88 5.26 9.99
C GLN A 28 -4.48 4.46 8.75
N ALA A 29 -4.42 3.13 8.84
CA ALA A 29 -4.14 2.27 7.68
C ALA A 29 -5.17 2.46 6.55
N LEU A 30 -6.44 2.68 6.88
CA LEU A 30 -7.47 2.98 5.89
C LEU A 30 -7.27 4.37 5.24
N GLN A 31 -7.00 5.40 6.06
CA GLN A 31 -6.70 6.74 5.54
C GLN A 31 -5.46 6.74 4.63
N ASP A 32 -4.42 6.03 5.03
CA ASP A 32 -3.20 5.86 4.24
C ASP A 32 -3.50 5.13 2.92
N LEU A 33 -4.34 4.10 2.94
CA LEU A 33 -4.78 3.36 1.76
C LEU A 33 -5.59 4.24 0.79
N GLU A 34 -6.45 5.11 1.30
CA GLU A 34 -7.30 6.02 0.51
C GLU A 34 -6.58 7.28 0.03
N SER A 35 -5.46 7.65 0.65
CA SER A 35 -4.69 8.86 0.32
C SER A 35 -4.12 8.89 -1.11
N SER A 36 -3.96 7.72 -1.74
CA SER A 36 -3.37 7.60 -3.08
C SER A 36 -4.18 6.62 -3.95
N PRO A 37 -5.38 7.02 -4.42
CA PRO A 37 -6.24 6.16 -5.22
C PRO A 37 -5.69 5.89 -6.63
N THR A 38 -4.71 6.68 -7.07
CA THR A 38 -4.05 6.56 -8.37
C THR A 38 -2.84 5.62 -8.36
N ARG A 39 -2.54 4.99 -7.22
CA ARG A 39 -1.34 4.16 -7.05
C ARG A 39 -1.56 2.74 -7.60
N CYS A 40 -1.63 2.61 -8.91
CA CYS A 40 -1.88 1.35 -9.60
C CYS A 40 -0.66 0.89 -10.40
N ILE A 41 -0.52 -0.43 -10.57
CA ILE A 41 0.47 -1.04 -11.46
C ILE A 41 -0.26 -1.57 -12.69
N PRO A 42 -0.01 -1.06 -13.91
CA PRO A 42 -0.69 -1.51 -15.11
C PRO A 42 -0.34 -2.96 -15.42
N THR A 43 -1.33 -3.75 -15.82
CA THR A 43 -1.17 -5.17 -16.21
C THR A 43 -0.71 -5.33 -17.66
N GLY A 44 -0.66 -4.23 -18.43
CA GLY A 44 -0.40 -4.24 -19.87
C GLY A 44 -1.63 -4.60 -20.71
N LEU A 45 -2.78 -4.85 -20.07
CA LEU A 45 -4.06 -5.15 -20.70
C LEU A 45 -5.09 -4.10 -20.27
N ALA A 46 -5.38 -3.13 -21.13
CA ALA A 46 -6.26 -1.99 -20.80
C ALA A 46 -7.63 -2.40 -20.23
N ASN A 47 -8.25 -3.44 -20.80
CA ASN A 47 -9.55 -3.92 -20.31
C ASN A 47 -9.46 -4.55 -18.92
N LEU A 48 -8.36 -5.24 -18.61
CA LEU A 48 -8.12 -5.80 -17.28
C LEU A 48 -7.83 -4.66 -16.28
N ASP A 49 -7.06 -3.67 -16.70
CA ASP A 49 -6.73 -2.51 -15.88
C ASP A 49 -7.98 -1.70 -15.46
N LEU A 50 -8.95 -1.55 -16.37
CA LEU A 50 -10.25 -0.92 -16.07
C LEU A 50 -11.12 -1.80 -15.17
N ALA A 51 -11.18 -3.11 -15.46
CA ALA A 51 -11.96 -4.06 -14.68
C ALA A 51 -11.48 -4.14 -13.22
N LEU A 52 -10.17 -4.11 -12.99
CA LEU A 52 -9.57 -4.10 -11.65
C LEU A 52 -9.94 -2.84 -10.84
N GLN A 53 -10.18 -1.72 -11.52
CA GLN A 53 -10.58 -0.46 -10.89
C GLN A 53 -12.10 -0.28 -10.82
N ASN A 54 -12.89 -1.30 -11.15
CA ASN A 54 -14.36 -1.21 -11.22
C ASN A 54 -14.82 -0.02 -12.08
N THR A 55 -14.09 0.24 -13.18
CA THR A 55 -14.41 1.31 -14.13
C THR A 55 -15.03 0.67 -15.36
N ASP A 56 -16.23 1.11 -15.71
CA ASP A 56 -16.87 0.66 -16.95
C ASP A 56 -16.12 1.25 -18.15
N PRO A 57 -15.64 0.42 -19.10
CA PRO A 57 -15.02 0.90 -20.33
C PRO A 57 -15.88 1.89 -21.12
N LEU A 58 -17.22 1.81 -21.01
CA LEU A 58 -18.17 2.70 -21.67
C LEU A 58 -18.30 4.07 -20.98
N GLN A 59 -17.86 4.17 -19.71
CA GLN A 59 -17.88 5.41 -18.91
C GLN A 59 -16.54 6.16 -18.99
N VAL A 60 -15.51 5.59 -19.65
CA VAL A 60 -14.22 6.25 -19.84
C VAL A 60 -14.41 7.43 -20.79
N SER A 61 -14.49 8.62 -20.20
CA SER A 61 -14.50 9.88 -20.94
C SER A 61 -13.17 10.04 -21.67
N THR A 62 -13.22 10.47 -22.94
CA THR A 62 -12.05 10.66 -23.82
C THR A 62 -11.06 11.74 -23.36
N SER A 63 -11.23 12.29 -22.16
CA SER A 63 -10.23 13.13 -21.51
C SER A 63 -9.04 12.25 -21.17
N ALA A 64 -7.96 12.39 -21.95
CA ALA A 64 -6.67 11.72 -21.82
C ALA A 64 -5.94 11.96 -20.48
N ASP A 65 -6.62 12.52 -19.49
CA ASP A 65 -6.12 12.65 -18.13
C ASP A 65 -6.36 11.35 -17.37
N GLN A 66 -5.40 10.44 -17.55
CA GLN A 66 -4.93 9.60 -16.46
C GLN A 66 -5.94 8.62 -15.83
N ASN A 67 -6.48 7.72 -16.65
CA ASN A 67 -7.04 6.47 -16.15
C ASN A 67 -5.89 5.57 -15.65
N TYR A 68 -5.39 5.84 -14.44
CA TYR A 68 -4.47 4.96 -13.72
C TYR A 68 -5.19 3.65 -13.37
N GLY A 69 -5.08 2.67 -14.26
CA GLY A 69 -5.68 1.35 -14.12
C GLY A 69 -4.69 0.29 -13.62
N GLY A 70 -5.21 -0.90 -13.31
CA GLY A 70 -4.41 -2.06 -12.95
C GLY A 70 -4.45 -2.43 -11.48
N ILE A 71 -3.37 -3.02 -10.98
CA ILE A 71 -3.32 -3.59 -9.63
C ILE A 71 -3.12 -2.47 -8.61
N SER A 72 -4.11 -2.25 -7.74
CA SER A 72 -4.07 -1.28 -6.65
C SER A 72 -2.98 -1.61 -5.62
N ARG A 73 -2.04 -0.70 -5.37
CA ARG A 73 -1.00 -0.87 -4.33
C ARG A 73 -1.60 -0.75 -2.93
N GLY A 74 -0.96 -1.41 -1.96
CA GLY A 74 -1.47 -1.47 -0.59
C GLY A 74 -2.66 -2.42 -0.41
N LYS A 75 -3.11 -3.08 -1.49
CA LYS A 75 -4.12 -4.13 -1.48
C LYS A 75 -3.50 -5.45 -1.96
N VAL A 76 -4.10 -6.56 -1.53
CA VAL A 76 -3.77 -7.88 -2.04
C VAL A 76 -4.73 -8.18 -3.20
N THR A 77 -4.17 -8.56 -4.34
CA THR A 77 -4.94 -8.99 -5.53
C THR A 77 -4.66 -10.46 -5.77
N GLU A 78 -5.72 -11.26 -5.86
CA GLU A 78 -5.63 -12.70 -6.05
C GLU A 78 -6.20 -13.08 -7.43
N ILE A 79 -5.49 -13.93 -8.16
CA ILE A 79 -5.87 -14.37 -9.51
C ILE A 79 -6.13 -15.88 -9.47
N TYR A 80 -7.34 -16.28 -9.84
CA TYR A 80 -7.80 -17.66 -9.81
C TYR A 80 -8.24 -18.17 -11.17
N GLY A 81 -8.19 -19.49 -11.37
CA GLY A 81 -8.68 -20.14 -12.60
C GLY A 81 -7.98 -21.47 -12.92
N PRO A 82 -8.47 -22.21 -13.93
CA PRO A 82 -7.93 -23.50 -14.36
C PRO A 82 -6.42 -23.47 -14.70
N PRO A 83 -5.74 -24.64 -14.78
CA PRO A 83 -4.37 -24.68 -15.30
C PRO A 83 -4.32 -24.13 -16.73
N GLY A 84 -3.26 -23.39 -17.07
CA GLY A 84 -3.05 -22.83 -18.41
C GLY A 84 -3.71 -21.48 -18.73
N VAL A 85 -4.57 -20.93 -17.86
CA VAL A 85 -5.24 -19.62 -18.10
C VAL A 85 -4.34 -18.38 -17.95
N GLY A 86 -3.03 -18.56 -17.75
CA GLY A 86 -2.09 -17.44 -17.71
C GLY A 86 -1.98 -16.70 -16.38
N LYS A 87 -2.40 -17.28 -15.23
CA LYS A 87 -2.26 -16.66 -13.90
C LYS A 87 -0.82 -16.21 -13.57
N THR A 88 0.18 -16.94 -14.08
CA THR A 88 1.61 -16.66 -13.91
C THR A 88 2.16 -15.65 -14.92
N ALA A 89 1.40 -15.27 -15.95
CA ALA A 89 1.83 -14.29 -16.94
C ALA A 89 1.81 -12.84 -16.41
N LEU A 90 1.17 -12.60 -15.26
CA LEU A 90 1.07 -11.30 -14.59
C LEU A 90 2.16 -11.06 -13.53
N GLY A 91 3.22 -11.90 -13.50
CA GLY A 91 4.30 -11.87 -12.51
C GLY A 91 5.64 -11.44 -13.09
#